data_AF-A0A1I9YQL2-F1
#
_entry.id   AF-A0A1I9YQL2-F1
#
_cell.length_a   1.000
_cell.length_b   1.000
_cell.length_c   1.000
_cell.angle_alpha   90.00
_cell.angle_beta   90.00
_cell.angle_gamma   90.00
#
_symmetry.space_group_name_H-M   'P 1'
#
loop_
_entity.id
_entity.type
_entity.pdbx_description
1 polymer ?
#
loop_
_entity_poly.entity_id
_entity_poly.type
_entity_poly.pdbx_seq_one_letter_code
_entity_poly.pdbx_strand_id
1 'polypeptide(L)'
;MNHNSWIRHLGHAALALYMLGSNAHAEAVNAENQSMQFSYTTNGAADGSINTYGNNSISVSGDTLRVQIGNSSLDRNINGVGIFELKLLNQNLEDAKKLAELLCSPKDPKSDVTIPDLYIAKCGGEMRSSYVRDFNRDVVSKIADLVDSLTNAGVQGTKVVKLDVSLVSIERARDGFLVSVSFSNSGDYLIKFKTPDKWDTRMGKRMAILGVNGAQVNSRKDKFALALAGQPLVDSAQFPSGEIELAPHSFIVVKLKTNSIEKFSAGEYNLNAGAFMDIEVVGIQSSLLRVDFHSDYKKPTRITFDRDYPSTPEEREQWEATRRAEMSFRPVKPGETFAEDGLYRAVTLIHGGRYCSLQVKPFKAGDVATTENVKMPMENGNGVNINGPAQWEWEATAPTPVKQWSFDMIEDTVQFCGAGSTCPRSGRWVARIPTGSDFLRPEYRHDLSSLVTLRRGQPMPSIKGAGERADWEWVGA
;
A
#
# COMPACT_ATOMS: atom_id res chain seq x y z
N MET A 1 -6.33 61.85 -55.03
CA MET A 1 -5.19 62.06 -54.10
C MET A 1 -4.75 60.66 -53.68
N ASN A 2 -3.94 60.04 -54.53
CA ASN A 2 -2.48 59.84 -54.38
C ASN A 2 -2.12 58.90 -53.22
N HIS A 3 -1.17 57.98 -53.30
CA HIS A 3 -0.52 57.15 -54.33
C HIS A 3 0.51 56.34 -53.54
N ASN A 4 0.84 55.14 -54.00
CA ASN A 4 2.09 54.39 -53.76
C ASN A 4 2.37 53.81 -52.35
N SER A 5 2.56 52.50 -52.19
CA SER A 5 3.48 51.53 -52.84
C SER A 5 4.89 51.58 -52.27
N TRP A 6 5.32 50.46 -51.66
CA TRP A 6 6.59 49.85 -52.04
C TRP A 6 6.60 48.34 -51.72
N ILE A 7 6.45 47.55 -52.78
CA ILE A 7 6.84 46.14 -52.88
C ILE A 7 8.24 46.14 -53.50
N ARG A 8 9.13 45.27 -53.00
CA ARG A 8 10.02 44.35 -53.74
C ARG A 8 11.39 44.26 -53.08
N HIS A 9 11.78 43.04 -52.73
CA HIS A 9 12.84 42.34 -53.46
C HIS A 9 12.62 40.83 -53.42
N LEU A 10 12.31 40.27 -54.59
CA LEU A 10 12.53 38.88 -54.98
C LEU A 10 13.54 38.94 -56.13
N GLY A 11 14.51 38.02 -56.13
CA GLY A 11 15.52 37.92 -57.17
C GLY A 11 16.17 36.53 -57.19
N HIS A 12 15.59 35.66 -58.00
CA HIS A 12 16.01 34.31 -58.40
C HIS A 12 17.51 34.09 -58.64
N ALA A 13 17.97 32.88 -58.32
CA ALA A 13 18.86 32.11 -59.20
C ALA A 13 18.47 30.62 -59.13
N ALA A 14 18.21 30.05 -60.30
CA ALA A 14 17.98 28.64 -60.57
C ALA A 14 19.02 28.15 -61.59
N LEU A 15 19.14 26.82 -61.69
CA LEU A 15 20.02 25.96 -62.52
C LEU A 15 21.39 25.63 -61.88
N ALA A 16 21.74 24.39 -61.48
CA ALA A 16 21.53 22.99 -61.94
C ALA A 16 22.78 22.41 -62.62
N LEU A 17 23.21 21.22 -62.15
CA LEU A 17 23.86 20.07 -62.83
C LEU A 17 24.43 19.14 -61.73
N TYR A 18 23.75 18.02 -61.35
CA TYR A 18 23.98 16.61 -61.80
C TYR A 18 25.44 16.10 -61.59
N MET A 19 25.77 14.91 -61.07
CA MET A 19 25.15 13.57 -61.10
C MET A 19 26.00 12.57 -60.25
N LEU A 20 25.35 11.50 -59.73
CA LEU A 20 25.82 10.10 -59.46
C LEU A 20 26.31 9.61 -58.07
N GLY A 21 25.53 8.63 -57.57
CA GLY A 21 25.95 7.47 -56.72
C GLY A 21 25.65 7.64 -55.23
N SER A 22 24.68 6.97 -54.57
CA SER A 22 24.23 5.58 -54.70
C SER A 22 22.81 5.40 -54.10
N ASN A 23 22.09 4.39 -54.59
CA ASN A 23 20.69 4.06 -54.30
C ASN A 23 20.40 3.55 -52.87
N ALA A 24 19.11 3.70 -52.50
CA ALA A 24 18.29 2.90 -51.57
C ALA A 24 18.56 3.05 -50.06
N HIS A 25 17.60 3.36 -49.18
CA HIS A 25 16.16 3.10 -49.20
C HIS A 25 15.36 4.36 -48.80
N ALA A 26 14.56 4.89 -49.71
CA ALA A 26 13.37 5.63 -49.32
C ALA A 26 12.34 4.57 -48.92
N GLU A 27 12.08 4.44 -47.61
CA GLU A 27 10.92 3.72 -47.11
C GLU A 27 9.69 4.41 -47.72
N ALA A 28 9.06 3.75 -48.69
CA ALA A 28 7.78 4.18 -49.20
C ALA A 28 6.79 4.13 -48.03
N VAL A 29 6.43 5.29 -47.49
CA VAL A 29 5.34 5.42 -46.52
C VAL A 29 4.08 5.01 -47.26
N ASN A 30 3.65 3.76 -47.04
CA ASN A 30 2.48 3.17 -47.69
C ASN A 30 1.24 4.03 -47.39
N ALA A 31 0.45 4.37 -48.41
CA ALA A 31 -0.73 5.23 -48.27
C ALA A 31 -1.77 4.64 -47.28
N GLU A 32 -1.78 3.32 -47.10
CA GLU A 32 -2.59 2.63 -46.08
C GLU A 32 -2.23 3.04 -44.65
N ASN A 33 -0.94 3.28 -44.37
CA ASN A 33 -0.49 3.69 -43.03
C ASN A 33 -1.03 5.08 -42.67
N GLN A 34 -1.23 5.99 -43.63
CA GLN A 34 -1.80 7.33 -43.37
C GLN A 34 -3.28 7.28 -42.95
N SER A 35 -3.95 6.14 -43.11
CA SER A 35 -5.37 5.97 -42.78
C SER A 35 -5.63 5.27 -41.45
N MET A 36 -4.61 4.61 -40.87
CA MET A 36 -4.76 3.82 -39.64
C MET A 36 -4.95 4.73 -38.43
N GLN A 37 -6.13 4.62 -37.80
CA GLN A 37 -6.46 5.37 -36.61
C GLN A 37 -7.35 4.55 -35.69
N PHE A 38 -6.87 4.24 -34.50
CA PHE A 38 -7.66 3.57 -33.46
C PHE A 38 -7.18 3.90 -32.06
N SER A 39 -8.01 3.62 -31.06
CA SER A 39 -7.68 3.61 -29.65
C SER A 39 -8.38 2.45 -28.95
N TYR A 40 -7.68 1.84 -28.01
CA TYR A 40 -8.19 0.79 -27.13
C TYR A 40 -7.91 1.20 -25.69
N THR A 41 -8.92 1.18 -24.82
CA THR A 41 -8.81 1.63 -23.43
C THR A 41 -9.33 0.57 -22.47
N THR A 42 -8.47 0.18 -21.54
CA THR A 42 -8.82 -0.62 -20.36
C THR A 42 -8.90 0.27 -19.14
N ASN A 43 -9.83 -0.06 -18.25
CA ASN A 43 -10.32 0.77 -17.14
C ASN A 43 -11.15 1.99 -17.59
N GLY A 44 -12.41 1.96 -17.16
CA GLY A 44 -13.44 2.95 -17.49
C GLY A 44 -14.87 2.47 -17.24
N ALA A 45 -15.13 1.16 -17.14
CA ALA A 45 -16.52 0.66 -17.19
C ALA A 45 -16.93 -0.41 -16.16
N ALA A 46 -16.11 -0.72 -15.14
CA ALA A 46 -16.51 -1.69 -14.11
C ALA A 46 -17.60 -1.18 -13.15
N ASP A 47 -17.72 0.13 -12.93
CA ASP A 47 -18.74 0.76 -12.07
C ASP A 47 -19.52 1.91 -12.77
N GLY A 48 -19.35 2.06 -14.09
CA GLY A 48 -19.94 3.16 -14.85
C GLY A 48 -19.21 4.51 -14.72
N SER A 49 -18.07 4.58 -14.02
CA SER A 49 -17.31 5.82 -13.85
C SER A 49 -16.07 5.91 -14.75
N ILE A 50 -16.31 6.13 -16.04
CA ILE A 50 -15.26 6.52 -17.00
C ILE A 50 -14.55 7.77 -16.43
N ASN A 51 -13.21 7.78 -16.43
CA ASN A 51 -12.35 8.89 -15.96
C ASN A 51 -12.19 9.08 -14.43
N THR A 52 -12.56 8.12 -13.58
CA THR A 52 -12.22 8.23 -12.13
C THR A 52 -10.81 7.69 -11.81
N TYR A 53 -10.28 6.82 -12.66
CA TYR A 53 -8.98 6.17 -12.52
C TYR A 53 -8.13 6.46 -13.76
N GLY A 54 -6.81 6.38 -13.61
CA GLY A 54 -5.87 6.48 -14.71
C GLY A 54 -6.09 5.35 -15.71
N ASN A 55 -6.37 5.70 -16.96
CA ASN A 55 -6.63 4.72 -18.01
C ASN A 55 -5.32 4.04 -18.44
N ASN A 56 -5.44 2.75 -18.76
CA ASN A 56 -4.45 2.06 -19.58
C ASN A 56 -4.97 2.05 -21.00
N SER A 57 -4.24 2.64 -21.95
CA SER A 57 -4.73 2.75 -23.31
C SER A 57 -3.61 2.71 -24.32
N ILE A 58 -3.90 2.11 -25.47
CA ILE A 58 -3.08 2.28 -26.66
C ILE A 58 -3.87 3.06 -27.70
N SER A 59 -3.18 3.91 -28.45
CA SER A 59 -3.76 4.63 -29.57
C SER A 59 -2.77 4.72 -30.70
N VAL A 60 -3.26 4.58 -31.92
CA VAL A 60 -2.45 4.66 -33.12
C VAL A 60 -3.03 5.76 -34.00
N SER A 61 -2.16 6.62 -34.50
CA SER A 61 -2.48 7.61 -35.53
C SER A 61 -1.36 7.60 -36.55
N GLY A 62 -1.66 7.14 -37.76
CA GLY A 62 -0.63 6.96 -38.78
C GLY A 62 0.34 5.84 -38.42
N ASP A 63 1.62 6.18 -38.37
CA ASP A 63 2.72 5.31 -37.94
C ASP A 63 3.15 5.56 -36.49
N THR A 64 2.37 6.31 -35.71
CA THR A 64 2.71 6.61 -34.31
C THR A 64 1.79 5.85 -33.37
N LEU A 65 2.40 5.03 -32.50
CA LEU A 65 1.75 4.39 -31.37
C LEU A 65 1.99 5.24 -30.12
N ARG A 66 0.90 5.58 -29.44
CA ARG A 66 0.93 6.20 -28.11
C ARG A 66 0.32 5.24 -27.10
N VAL A 67 1.09 4.93 -26.06
CA VAL A 67 0.69 4.09 -24.94
C VAL A 67 0.57 4.95 -23.69
N GLN A 68 -0.53 4.84 -22.98
CA GLN A 68 -0.72 5.43 -21.66
C GLN A 68 -0.88 4.31 -20.64
N ILE A 69 -0.13 4.40 -19.54
CA ILE A 69 -0.21 3.51 -18.39
C ILE A 69 -0.60 4.33 -17.18
N GLY A 70 -1.85 4.21 -16.74
CA GLY A 70 -2.36 4.81 -15.49
C GLY A 70 -2.41 3.82 -14.33
N ASN A 71 -2.36 2.52 -14.61
CA ASN A 71 -2.30 1.45 -13.63
C ASN A 71 -1.27 0.40 -14.04
N SER A 72 -0.15 0.34 -13.31
CA SER A 72 0.88 -0.69 -13.48
C SER A 72 0.89 -1.72 -12.35
N SER A 73 0.01 -1.60 -11.34
CA SER A 73 0.04 -2.42 -10.11
C SER A 73 0.04 -3.94 -10.35
N LEU A 74 -0.62 -4.37 -11.42
CA LEU A 74 -0.74 -5.79 -11.81
C LEU A 74 0.30 -6.22 -12.86
N ASP A 75 1.05 -5.29 -13.45
CA ASP A 75 2.04 -5.57 -14.50
C ASP A 75 3.47 -5.45 -13.97
N ARG A 76 4.08 -6.59 -13.67
CA ARG A 76 5.46 -6.66 -13.16
C ARG A 76 6.52 -6.21 -14.17
N ASN A 77 6.18 -6.06 -15.44
CA ASN A 77 7.10 -5.61 -16.47
C ASN A 77 7.11 -4.10 -16.65
N ILE A 78 6.11 -3.39 -16.13
CA ILE A 78 5.97 -1.94 -16.25
C ILE A 78 6.01 -1.33 -14.85
N ASN A 79 7.06 -0.56 -14.58
CA ASN A 79 7.15 0.23 -13.35
C ASN A 79 6.68 1.67 -13.59
N GLY A 80 6.08 2.26 -12.56
CA GLY A 80 5.55 3.60 -12.64
C GLY A 80 4.38 3.77 -13.61
N VAL A 81 4.03 5.02 -13.87
CA VAL A 81 2.97 5.42 -14.80
C VAL A 81 3.49 6.40 -15.83
N GLY A 82 2.79 6.55 -16.95
CA GLY A 82 3.24 7.46 -17.99
C GLY A 82 2.50 7.42 -19.31
N ILE A 83 3.01 8.23 -20.22
CA ILE A 83 2.63 8.30 -21.62
C ILE A 83 3.90 8.10 -22.43
N PHE A 84 3.84 7.17 -23.37
CA PHE A 84 4.96 6.76 -24.21
C PHE A 84 4.57 6.88 -25.67
N GLU A 85 5.51 7.26 -26.51
CA GLU A 85 5.32 7.32 -27.95
C GLU A 85 6.38 6.48 -28.67
N LEU A 86 5.93 5.68 -29.62
CA LEU A 86 6.77 4.82 -30.43
C LEU A 86 6.39 4.96 -31.90
N LYS A 87 7.39 5.16 -32.76
CA LYS A 87 7.19 5.03 -34.20
C LYS A 87 7.05 3.55 -34.55
N LEU A 88 5.91 3.18 -35.13
CA LEU A 88 5.58 1.84 -35.57
C LEU A 88 6.42 1.46 -36.78
N LEU A 89 7.20 0.38 -36.63
CA LEU A 89 8.02 -0.21 -37.68
C LEU A 89 7.95 -1.73 -37.58
N ASN A 90 8.25 -2.42 -38.68
CA ASN A 90 8.36 -3.88 -38.75
C ASN A 90 7.14 -4.59 -38.11
N GLN A 91 7.38 -5.55 -37.21
CA GLN A 91 6.34 -6.34 -36.57
C GLN A 91 5.30 -5.49 -35.83
N ASN A 92 5.70 -4.40 -35.18
CA ASN A 92 4.78 -3.55 -34.43
C ASN A 92 3.77 -2.86 -35.37
N LEU A 93 4.21 -2.46 -36.56
CA LEU A 93 3.32 -1.89 -37.57
C LEU A 93 2.32 -2.93 -38.09
N GLU A 94 2.78 -4.16 -38.33
CA GLU A 94 1.91 -5.25 -38.78
C GLU A 94 0.91 -5.68 -37.69
N ASP A 95 1.32 -5.69 -36.43
CA ASP A 95 0.44 -5.96 -35.29
C ASP A 95 -0.62 -4.86 -35.13
N ALA A 96 -0.24 -3.59 -35.29
CA ALA A 96 -1.18 -2.48 -35.28
C ALA A 96 -2.21 -2.57 -36.42
N LYS A 97 -1.79 -2.95 -37.63
CA LYS A 97 -2.71 -3.17 -38.77
C LYS A 97 -3.70 -4.30 -38.48
N LYS A 98 -3.22 -5.45 -37.99
CA LYS A 98 -4.07 -6.59 -37.60
C LYS A 98 -5.07 -6.19 -36.53
N LEU A 99 -4.64 -5.40 -35.54
CA LEU A 99 -5.54 -4.92 -34.50
C LEU A 99 -6.61 -4.00 -35.10
N ALA A 100 -6.24 -3.07 -35.97
CA ALA A 100 -7.20 -2.20 -36.67
C ALA A 100 -8.25 -3.02 -37.47
N GLU A 101 -7.81 -4.06 -38.18
CA GLU A 101 -8.70 -4.98 -38.90
C GLU A 101 -9.68 -5.72 -37.96
N LEU A 102 -9.19 -6.24 -36.84
CA LEU A 102 -10.02 -6.92 -35.83
C LEU A 102 -11.04 -5.97 -35.20
N LEU A 103 -10.65 -4.74 -34.86
CA LEU A 103 -11.56 -3.73 -34.30
C LEU A 103 -12.65 -3.30 -35.29
N CYS A 104 -12.40 -3.47 -36.59
CA CYS A 104 -13.37 -3.21 -37.66
C CYS A 104 -14.19 -4.43 -38.09
N SER A 105 -13.94 -5.60 -37.50
CA SER A 105 -14.63 -6.85 -37.83
C SER A 105 -16.11 -6.82 -37.40
N PRO A 106 -16.95 -7.72 -37.96
CA PRO A 106 -18.35 -7.81 -37.55
C PRO A 106 -18.51 -8.18 -36.07
N LYS A 107 -19.45 -7.51 -35.42
CA LYS A 107 -19.85 -7.84 -34.04
C LYS A 107 -20.59 -9.17 -33.98
N ASP A 108 -20.54 -9.81 -32.82
CA ASP A 108 -21.32 -11.01 -32.51
C ASP A 108 -22.51 -10.66 -31.61
N PRO A 109 -23.75 -10.67 -32.13
CA PRO A 109 -24.95 -10.41 -31.33
C PRO A 109 -25.18 -11.42 -30.19
N LYS A 110 -24.50 -12.56 -30.22
CA LYS A 110 -24.58 -13.63 -29.23
C LYS A 110 -23.33 -13.71 -28.36
N SER A 111 -22.49 -12.66 -28.35
CA SER A 111 -21.27 -12.67 -27.56
C SER A 111 -21.55 -12.93 -26.08
N ASP A 112 -20.74 -13.81 -25.50
CA ASP A 112 -20.71 -14.14 -24.07
C ASP A 112 -19.59 -13.40 -23.33
N VAL A 113 -18.87 -12.50 -24.00
CA VAL A 113 -17.75 -11.76 -23.43
C VAL A 113 -18.25 -10.72 -22.43
N THR A 114 -17.59 -10.64 -21.27
CA THR A 114 -17.98 -9.73 -20.18
C THR A 114 -17.03 -8.54 -20.02
N ILE A 115 -15.96 -8.47 -20.83
CA ILE A 115 -14.91 -7.45 -20.75
C ILE A 115 -15.46 -6.10 -21.23
N PRO A 116 -15.53 -5.07 -20.37
CA PRO A 116 -16.18 -3.81 -20.72
C PRO A 116 -15.20 -2.80 -21.35
N ASP A 117 -14.15 -3.27 -22.00
CA ASP A 117 -13.12 -2.43 -22.63
C ASP A 117 -13.70 -1.66 -23.81
N LEU A 118 -13.22 -0.43 -23.99
CA LEU A 118 -13.70 0.50 -25.00
C LEU A 118 -12.72 0.57 -26.15
N TYR A 119 -13.25 0.64 -27.37
CA TYR A 119 -12.44 0.94 -28.54
C TYR A 119 -13.09 2.00 -29.42
N ILE A 120 -12.23 2.71 -30.14
CA ILE A 120 -12.59 3.62 -31.23
C ILE A 120 -11.68 3.28 -32.40
N ALA A 121 -12.21 3.04 -33.60
CA ALA A 121 -11.42 2.70 -34.78
C ALA A 121 -12.01 3.31 -36.05
N LYS A 122 -11.15 3.70 -36.99
CA LYS A 122 -11.55 4.17 -38.32
C LYS A 122 -11.72 2.98 -39.25
N CYS A 123 -12.96 2.67 -39.63
CA CYS A 123 -13.33 1.52 -40.45
C CYS A 123 -13.96 2.00 -41.76
N GLY A 124 -13.30 1.75 -42.89
CA GLY A 124 -13.83 2.17 -44.20
C GLY A 124 -14.05 3.68 -44.33
N GLY A 125 -13.26 4.48 -43.61
CA GLY A 125 -13.38 5.94 -43.58
C GLY A 125 -14.27 6.50 -42.47
N GLU A 126 -15.12 5.68 -41.84
CA GLU A 126 -16.00 6.08 -40.75
C GLU A 126 -15.41 5.75 -39.38
N MET A 127 -15.62 6.63 -38.40
CA MET A 127 -15.25 6.35 -37.01
C MET A 127 -16.31 5.46 -36.36
N ARG A 128 -15.89 4.31 -35.85
CA ARG A 128 -16.71 3.40 -35.05
C ARG A 128 -16.22 3.41 -33.61
N SER A 129 -17.15 3.47 -32.66
CA SER A 129 -16.87 3.32 -31.23
C SER A 129 -17.78 2.25 -30.64
N SER A 130 -17.22 1.31 -29.88
CA SER A 130 -18.01 0.30 -29.18
C SER A 130 -17.25 -0.34 -28.03
N TYR A 131 -17.85 -1.39 -27.45
CA TYR A 131 -17.23 -2.22 -26.45
C TYR A 131 -16.65 -3.49 -27.06
N VAL A 132 -15.55 -3.98 -26.48
CA VAL A 132 -14.90 -5.24 -26.87
C VAL A 132 -15.80 -6.44 -26.60
N ARG A 133 -16.69 -6.37 -25.60
CA ARG A 133 -17.72 -7.39 -25.35
C ARG A 133 -18.66 -7.65 -26.53
N ASP A 134 -18.71 -6.76 -27.52
CA ASP A 134 -19.57 -6.95 -28.69
C ASP A 134 -18.95 -7.91 -29.73
N PHE A 135 -17.72 -8.39 -29.51
CA PHE A 135 -17.06 -9.39 -30.36
C PHE A 135 -17.15 -10.79 -29.74
N ASN A 136 -17.03 -11.83 -30.57
CA ASN A 136 -16.91 -13.20 -30.07
C ASN A 136 -15.57 -13.43 -29.34
N ARG A 137 -15.52 -14.47 -28.52
CA ARG A 137 -14.36 -14.77 -27.66
C ARG A 137 -13.04 -14.95 -28.44
N ASP A 138 -13.07 -15.59 -29.60
CA ASP A 138 -11.86 -15.83 -30.40
C ASP A 138 -11.25 -14.53 -30.94
N VAL A 139 -12.10 -13.57 -31.34
CA VAL A 139 -11.67 -12.24 -31.78
C VAL A 139 -11.12 -11.45 -30.59
N VAL A 140 -11.80 -11.50 -29.43
CA VAL A 140 -11.36 -10.81 -28.22
C VAL A 140 -10.00 -11.29 -27.74
N SER A 141 -9.73 -12.60 -27.75
CA SER A 141 -8.41 -13.13 -27.38
C SER A 141 -7.30 -12.57 -28.27
N LYS A 142 -7.52 -12.50 -29.59
CA LYS A 142 -6.54 -11.92 -30.53
C LYS A 142 -6.35 -10.42 -30.34
N ILE A 143 -7.42 -9.70 -30.03
CA ILE A 143 -7.36 -8.27 -29.69
C ILE A 143 -6.49 -8.10 -28.44
N ALA A 144 -6.72 -8.88 -27.39
CA ALA A 144 -5.94 -8.81 -26.16
C ALA A 144 -4.45 -9.10 -26.41
N ASP A 145 -4.12 -10.17 -27.14
CA ASP A 145 -2.73 -10.52 -27.47
C ASP A 145 -2.00 -9.38 -28.21
N LEU A 146 -2.68 -8.73 -29.17
CA LEU A 146 -2.10 -7.63 -29.94
C LEU A 146 -1.99 -6.35 -29.10
N VAL A 147 -2.98 -6.06 -28.24
CA VAL A 147 -2.93 -4.93 -27.32
C VAL A 147 -1.76 -5.09 -26.35
N ASP A 148 -1.55 -6.29 -25.80
CA ASP A 148 -0.44 -6.59 -24.91
C ASP A 148 0.91 -6.48 -25.64
N SER A 149 1.01 -7.02 -26.86
CA SER A 149 2.21 -6.89 -27.71
C SER A 149 2.57 -5.41 -27.96
N LEU A 150 1.61 -4.62 -28.42
CA LEU A 150 1.80 -3.20 -28.71
C LEU A 150 2.07 -2.38 -27.45
N THR A 151 1.42 -2.70 -26.33
CA THR A 151 1.69 -2.04 -25.04
C THR A 151 3.14 -2.27 -24.61
N ASN A 152 3.60 -3.52 -24.63
CA ASN A 152 4.97 -3.88 -24.27
C ASN A 152 6.02 -3.24 -25.19
N ALA A 153 5.74 -3.14 -26.49
CA ALA A 153 6.59 -2.42 -27.43
C ALA A 153 6.59 -0.91 -27.14
N GLY A 154 5.40 -0.33 -26.95
CA GLY A 154 5.23 1.12 -26.81
C GLY A 154 5.84 1.69 -25.54
N VAL A 155 5.85 0.96 -24.42
CA VAL A 155 6.52 1.41 -23.18
C VAL A 155 8.05 1.48 -23.30
N GLN A 156 8.64 0.91 -24.35
CA GLN A 156 10.06 1.07 -24.69
C GLN A 156 10.33 2.33 -25.53
N GLY A 157 9.28 3.04 -25.95
CA GLY A 157 9.37 4.26 -26.75
C GLY A 157 9.84 5.49 -25.97
N THR A 158 9.73 6.66 -26.60
CA THR A 158 10.02 7.96 -25.98
C THR A 158 9.06 8.20 -24.82
N LYS A 159 9.61 8.56 -23.66
CA LYS A 159 8.87 8.85 -22.44
C LYS A 159 8.35 10.28 -22.47
N VAL A 160 7.13 10.47 -22.96
CA VAL A 160 6.49 11.80 -22.98
C VAL A 160 6.16 12.24 -21.55
N VAL A 161 5.51 11.36 -20.78
CA VAL A 161 5.24 11.55 -19.35
C VAL A 161 5.73 10.29 -18.65
N LYS A 162 6.49 10.41 -17.57
CA LYS A 162 6.90 9.23 -16.80
C LYS A 162 7.11 9.56 -15.35
N LEU A 163 6.25 9.04 -14.49
CA LEU A 163 6.40 9.08 -13.03
C LEU A 163 6.82 7.70 -12.52
N ASP A 164 7.84 7.69 -11.67
CA ASP A 164 8.34 6.51 -10.97
C ASP A 164 8.37 6.75 -9.46
N VAL A 165 8.28 5.67 -8.70
CA VAL A 165 8.48 5.65 -7.25
C VAL A 165 9.59 4.66 -6.91
N SER A 166 10.44 4.98 -5.94
CA SER A 166 11.45 4.05 -5.43
C SER A 166 11.71 4.26 -3.94
N LEU A 167 12.05 3.17 -3.25
CA LEU A 167 12.51 3.24 -1.87
C LEU A 167 14.00 3.65 -1.84
N VAL A 168 14.31 4.70 -1.09
CA VAL A 168 15.69 5.21 -0.92
C VAL A 168 16.32 4.63 0.35
N SER A 169 15.68 4.79 1.52
CA SER A 169 16.20 4.28 2.78
C SER A 169 15.10 3.98 3.79
N ILE A 170 15.41 3.08 4.74
CA ILE A 170 14.66 2.87 5.97
C ILE A 170 15.66 2.94 7.12
N GLU A 171 15.48 3.90 8.00
CA GLU A 171 16.34 4.14 9.16
C GLU A 171 15.53 3.96 10.44
N ARG A 172 16.06 3.23 11.42
CA ARG A 172 15.47 3.20 12.77
C ARG A 172 15.61 4.58 13.39
N ALA A 173 14.55 5.07 14.00
CA ALA A 173 14.50 6.34 14.72
C ALA A 173 14.08 6.12 16.17
N ARG A 174 14.29 7.13 17.01
CA ARG A 174 13.62 7.19 18.31
C ARG A 174 12.11 7.25 18.05
N ASP A 175 11.42 6.21 18.51
CA ASP A 175 9.99 6.03 18.40
C ASP A 175 9.47 5.69 16.98
N GLY A 176 10.19 4.85 16.22
CA GLY A 176 9.70 4.29 14.95
C GLY A 176 10.77 4.22 13.87
N PHE A 177 10.39 4.53 12.63
CA PHE A 177 11.28 4.52 11.47
C PHE A 177 11.15 5.81 10.66
N LEU A 178 12.27 6.22 10.07
CA LEU A 178 12.32 7.23 9.02
C LEU A 178 12.43 6.51 7.68
N VAL A 179 11.49 6.79 6.79
CA VAL A 179 11.41 6.16 5.47
C VAL A 179 11.55 7.23 4.40
N SER A 180 12.53 7.05 3.52
CA SER A 180 12.79 7.96 2.42
C SER A 180 12.31 7.33 1.12
N VAL A 181 11.38 7.97 0.42
CA VAL A 181 10.84 7.53 -0.88
C VAL A 181 11.14 8.60 -1.92
N SER A 182 11.62 8.18 -3.09
CA SER A 182 11.86 9.07 -4.23
C SER A 182 10.71 8.99 -5.21
N PHE A 183 10.26 10.14 -5.70
CA PHE A 183 9.45 10.24 -6.90
C PHE A 183 10.30 10.86 -8.00
N SER A 184 10.37 10.23 -9.18
CA SER A 184 11.14 10.74 -10.31
C SER A 184 10.26 10.93 -11.53
N ASN A 185 10.41 12.10 -12.15
CA ASN A 185 9.81 12.43 -13.42
C ASN A 185 10.88 12.29 -14.50
N SER A 186 10.80 11.24 -15.33
CA SER A 186 11.73 11.06 -16.45
C SER A 186 11.15 11.47 -17.80
N GLY A 187 9.94 12.02 -17.83
CA GLY A 187 9.32 12.58 -19.03
C GLY A 187 9.55 14.09 -19.17
N ASP A 188 8.90 14.64 -20.20
CA ASP A 188 9.12 16.01 -20.68
C ASP A 188 8.13 17.04 -20.08
N TYR A 189 7.09 16.57 -19.38
CA TYR A 189 6.02 17.42 -18.83
C TYR A 189 6.07 17.49 -17.30
N LEU A 190 5.72 18.64 -16.74
CA LEU A 190 5.59 18.86 -15.30
C LEU A 190 4.46 17.98 -14.72
N ILE A 191 4.73 17.35 -13.57
CA ILE A 191 3.75 16.54 -12.84
C ILE A 191 3.50 17.17 -11.47
N LYS A 192 2.24 17.33 -11.09
CA LYS A 192 1.83 17.87 -9.78
C LYS A 192 1.07 16.83 -8.97
N PHE A 193 1.29 16.84 -7.66
CA PHE A 193 0.52 16.04 -6.70
C PHE A 193 0.69 16.57 -5.27
N LYS A 194 -0.23 16.20 -4.38
CA LYS A 194 -0.13 16.56 -2.96
C LYS A 194 0.98 15.80 -2.26
N THR A 195 1.57 16.37 -1.20
CA THR A 195 2.50 15.62 -0.37
C THR A 195 1.81 14.43 0.32
N PRO A 196 2.51 13.29 0.55
CA PRO A 196 1.88 12.08 1.07
C PRO A 196 1.21 12.21 2.45
N ASP A 197 1.63 13.16 3.28
CA ASP A 197 0.99 13.46 4.58
C ASP A 197 -0.40 14.10 4.44
N LYS A 198 -0.73 14.63 3.25
CA LYS A 198 -2.02 15.27 2.93
C LYS A 198 -2.96 14.38 2.12
N TRP A 199 -2.60 13.12 1.90
CA TRP A 199 -3.40 12.17 1.14
C TRP A 199 -4.62 11.70 1.94
N ASP A 200 -5.75 11.46 1.26
CA ASP A 200 -6.96 10.93 1.90
C ASP A 200 -6.81 9.44 2.17
N THR A 201 -6.50 9.07 3.41
CA THR A 201 -6.28 7.67 3.82
C THR A 201 -7.55 6.97 4.30
N ARG A 202 -8.71 7.64 4.26
CA ARG A 202 -9.96 7.05 4.71
C ARG A 202 -10.37 5.91 3.78
N MET A 203 -10.73 4.77 4.36
CA MET A 203 -11.19 3.63 3.59
C MET A 203 -12.37 4.01 2.70
N GLY A 204 -12.26 3.68 1.42
CA GLY A 204 -13.27 3.97 0.41
C GLY A 204 -12.66 4.23 -0.97
N LYS A 205 -13.51 4.65 -1.92
CA LYS A 205 -13.13 4.85 -3.32
C LYS A 205 -11.98 5.86 -3.53
N ARG A 206 -11.79 6.79 -2.58
CA ARG A 206 -10.77 7.85 -2.61
C ARG A 206 -9.58 7.59 -1.70
N MET A 207 -9.47 6.40 -1.11
CA MET A 207 -8.29 6.03 -0.33
C MET A 207 -7.04 6.13 -1.19
N ALA A 208 -6.06 6.90 -0.75
CA ALA A 208 -4.74 6.99 -1.34
C ALA A 208 -3.76 6.17 -0.52
N ILE A 209 -2.78 5.58 -1.20
CA ILE A 209 -1.85 4.60 -0.61
C ILE A 209 -0.44 5.00 -1.01
N LEU A 210 0.45 5.12 -0.03
CA LEU A 210 1.88 5.04 -0.21
C LEU A 210 2.35 3.95 0.72
N GLY A 211 3.06 2.96 0.20
CA GLY A 211 3.49 1.84 1.00
C GLY A 211 4.83 1.29 0.55
N VAL A 212 5.54 0.72 1.51
CA VAL A 212 6.72 -0.10 1.25
C VAL A 212 6.39 -1.51 1.67
N ASN A 213 6.65 -2.49 0.82
CA ASN A 213 6.45 -3.88 1.17
C ASN A 213 7.48 -4.79 0.50
N GLY A 214 7.67 -5.96 1.10
CA GLY A 214 8.53 -6.99 0.55
C GLY A 214 8.66 -8.17 1.47
N ALA A 215 9.68 -8.98 1.22
CA ALA A 215 9.96 -10.16 2.01
C ALA A 215 11.46 -10.29 2.25
N GLN A 216 11.80 -11.03 3.31
CA GLN A 216 13.17 -11.36 3.63
C GLN A 216 13.79 -12.16 2.48
N VAL A 217 15.07 -11.91 2.19
CA VAL A 217 15.83 -12.66 1.18
C VAL A 217 15.80 -14.13 1.57
N ASN A 218 15.45 -15.00 0.61
CA ASN A 218 15.26 -16.45 0.78
C ASN A 218 14.09 -16.90 1.67
N SER A 219 13.22 -16.00 2.13
CA SER A 219 11.96 -16.36 2.80
C SER A 219 10.76 -15.77 2.08
N ARG A 220 9.70 -16.56 1.91
CA ARG A 220 8.40 -16.06 1.44
C ARG A 220 7.42 -15.79 2.59
N LYS A 221 7.78 -16.18 3.80
CA LYS A 221 6.92 -16.09 4.99
C LYS A 221 7.16 -14.79 5.75
N ASP A 222 8.42 -14.38 5.86
CA ASP A 222 8.83 -13.19 6.59
C ASP A 222 8.62 -11.96 5.72
N LYS A 223 7.48 -11.29 5.93
CA LYS A 223 7.07 -10.10 5.20
C LYS A 223 7.40 -8.86 6.01
N PHE A 224 7.68 -7.79 5.30
CA PHE A 224 7.84 -6.47 5.86
C PHE A 224 6.90 -5.53 5.10
N ALA A 225 6.16 -4.70 5.83
CA ALA A 225 5.27 -3.72 5.24
C ALA A 225 5.22 -2.46 6.11
N LEU A 226 5.15 -1.30 5.46
CA LEU A 226 4.93 0.00 6.08
C LEU A 226 3.88 0.76 5.28
N ALA A 227 2.86 1.26 5.97
CA ALA A 227 1.93 2.24 5.42
C ALA A 227 2.49 3.65 5.67
N LEU A 228 2.69 4.42 4.59
CA LEU A 228 3.34 5.73 4.62
C LEU A 228 2.39 6.88 4.29
N ALA A 229 1.29 6.64 3.58
CA ALA A 229 0.30 7.70 3.33
C ALA A 229 -0.29 8.21 4.65
N GLY A 230 -0.44 9.53 4.75
CA GLY A 230 -0.92 10.22 5.96
C GLY A 230 0.09 10.29 7.11
N GLN A 231 1.28 9.70 6.96
CA GLN A 231 2.34 9.82 7.97
C GLN A 231 3.00 11.20 7.91
N PRO A 232 3.48 11.75 9.03
CA PRO A 232 4.10 13.06 9.08
C PRO A 232 5.40 13.12 8.26
N LEU A 233 5.56 14.20 7.50
CA LEU A 233 6.84 14.54 6.86
C LEU A 233 7.86 14.97 7.91
N VAL A 234 9.12 14.57 7.71
CA VAL A 234 10.24 15.02 8.53
C VAL A 234 10.60 16.48 8.23
N ASP A 235 10.52 16.87 6.97
CA ASP A 235 10.79 18.25 6.52
C ASP A 235 9.58 18.82 5.78
N SER A 236 8.55 19.22 6.55
CA SER A 236 7.36 19.85 5.97
C SER A 236 7.64 21.26 5.42
N ALA A 237 8.72 21.91 5.85
CA ALA A 237 9.09 23.24 5.40
C ALA A 237 9.55 23.25 3.93
N GLN A 238 10.02 22.11 3.42
CA GLN A 238 10.30 21.90 2.00
C GLN A 238 9.05 22.06 1.11
N PHE A 239 7.85 21.83 1.67
CA PHE A 239 6.59 21.83 0.92
C PHE A 239 5.53 22.73 1.58
N PRO A 240 5.73 24.06 1.58
CA PRO A 240 4.87 24.99 2.31
C PRO A 240 3.41 25.00 1.79
N SER A 241 3.19 24.68 0.52
CA SER A 241 1.86 24.54 -0.09
C SER A 241 1.20 23.18 0.17
N GLY A 242 1.93 22.19 0.68
CA GLY A 242 1.48 20.80 0.75
C GLY A 242 1.37 20.12 -0.63
N GLU A 243 2.04 20.67 -1.64
CA GLU A 243 2.05 20.17 -3.01
C GLU A 243 3.49 20.02 -3.51
N ILE A 244 3.68 19.05 -4.40
CA ILE A 244 4.92 18.76 -5.10
C ILE A 244 4.71 19.11 -6.57
N GLU A 245 5.56 20.00 -7.08
CA GLU A 245 5.68 20.31 -8.50
C GLU A 245 6.96 19.66 -9.05
N LEU A 246 6.81 18.49 -9.65
CA LEU A 246 7.94 17.66 -10.08
C LEU A 246 8.31 17.99 -11.53
N ALA A 247 9.34 18.83 -11.68
CA ALA A 247 9.84 19.30 -12.97
C ALA A 247 10.23 18.15 -13.92
N PRO A 248 10.20 18.37 -15.25
CA PRO A 248 10.73 17.40 -16.22
C PRO A 248 12.15 16.96 -15.88
N HIS A 249 12.44 15.67 -16.07
CA HIS A 249 13.73 15.04 -15.79
C HIS A 249 14.30 15.29 -14.38
N SER A 250 13.44 15.48 -13.39
CA SER A 250 13.83 15.73 -12.00
C SER A 250 13.35 14.62 -11.06
N PHE A 251 13.81 14.67 -9.82
CA PHE A 251 13.32 13.81 -8.76
C PHE A 251 13.21 14.57 -7.45
N ILE A 252 12.39 14.06 -6.55
CA ILE A 252 12.23 14.56 -5.19
C ILE A 252 12.27 13.39 -4.22
N VAL A 253 12.94 13.58 -3.08
CA VAL A 253 12.93 12.60 -2.00
C VAL A 253 12.05 13.13 -0.87
N VAL A 254 11.06 12.35 -0.48
CA VAL A 254 10.17 12.64 0.63
C VAL A 254 10.55 11.73 1.80
N LYS A 255 10.83 12.32 2.96
CA LYS A 255 11.17 11.60 4.19
C LYS A 255 9.99 11.63 5.16
N LEU A 256 9.49 10.46 5.54
CA LEU A 256 8.33 10.28 6.41
C LEU A 256 8.74 9.58 7.72
N LYS A 257 8.10 9.95 8.83
CA LYS A 257 8.23 9.23 10.10
C LYS A 257 7.01 8.33 10.30
N THR A 258 7.22 7.04 10.52
CA THR A 258 6.16 6.07 10.85
C THR A 258 6.43 5.36 12.17
N ASN A 259 5.38 5.12 12.95
CA ASN A 259 5.38 4.35 14.19
C ASN A 259 4.45 3.12 14.15
N SER A 260 3.68 2.94 13.07
CA SER A 260 2.88 1.73 12.83
C SER A 260 3.73 0.76 12.03
N ILE A 261 4.33 -0.20 12.74
CA ILE A 261 5.27 -1.18 12.19
C ILE A 261 4.84 -2.55 12.72
N GLU A 262 4.70 -3.52 11.81
CA GLU A 262 4.48 -4.91 12.20
C GLU A 262 5.76 -5.56 12.74
N LYS A 263 5.61 -6.64 13.51
CA LYS A 263 6.76 -7.41 13.97
C LYS A 263 7.52 -7.98 12.78
N PHE A 264 8.85 -7.92 12.81
CA PHE A 264 9.70 -8.52 11.79
C PHE A 264 11.01 -9.05 12.40
N SER A 265 11.61 -10.03 11.71
CA SER A 265 12.87 -10.65 12.13
C SER A 265 14.07 -9.95 11.51
N ALA A 266 15.23 -9.96 12.18
CA ALA A 266 16.49 -9.49 11.63
C ALA A 266 16.83 -10.19 10.31
N GLY A 267 17.55 -9.50 9.43
CA GLY A 267 18.05 -10.04 8.16
C GLY A 267 17.92 -9.09 7.00
N GLU A 268 18.22 -9.59 5.80
CA GLU A 268 18.12 -8.83 4.55
C GLU A 268 16.71 -8.95 3.95
N TYR A 269 16.16 -7.85 3.46
CA TYR A 269 14.85 -7.79 2.82
C TYR A 269 14.95 -7.16 1.44
N ASN A 270 14.21 -7.72 0.48
CA ASN A 270 14.00 -7.10 -0.83
C ASN A 270 12.67 -6.33 -0.78
N LEU A 271 12.75 -5.00 -0.76
CA LEU A 271 11.61 -4.11 -0.55
C LEU A 271 11.30 -3.30 -1.81
N ASN A 272 10.02 -3.04 -2.02
CA ASN A 272 9.50 -2.23 -3.12
C ASN A 272 8.57 -1.15 -2.58
N ALA A 273 8.47 -0.04 -3.30
CA ALA A 273 7.52 1.02 -3.02
C ALA A 273 6.31 0.91 -3.97
N GLY A 274 5.14 1.28 -3.49
CA GLY A 274 3.91 1.38 -4.28
C GLY A 274 3.11 2.61 -3.92
N ALA A 275 2.43 3.18 -4.91
CA ALA A 275 1.64 4.40 -4.77
C ALA A 275 0.31 4.29 -5.51
N PHE A 276 -0.78 4.67 -4.84
CA PHE A 276 -2.10 4.91 -5.40
C PHE A 276 -2.54 6.33 -5.05
N MET A 277 -2.55 7.23 -6.02
CA MET A 277 -2.61 8.68 -5.75
C MET A 277 -3.19 9.47 -6.92
N ASP A 278 -3.66 10.68 -6.63
CA ASP A 278 -4.08 11.64 -7.65
C ASP A 278 -2.85 12.41 -8.17
N ILE A 279 -2.76 12.60 -9.49
CA ILE A 279 -1.74 13.41 -10.15
C ILE A 279 -2.37 14.35 -11.19
N GLU A 280 -1.66 15.42 -11.52
CA GLU A 280 -1.95 16.29 -12.65
C GLU A 280 -0.72 16.38 -13.55
N VAL A 281 -0.91 16.22 -14.86
CA VAL A 281 0.15 16.43 -15.85
C VAL A 281 -0.14 17.75 -16.57
N VAL A 282 0.76 18.72 -16.43
CA VAL A 282 0.54 20.08 -16.92
C VAL A 282 1.02 20.21 -18.36
N GLY A 283 0.18 20.79 -19.23
CA GLY A 283 0.57 21.16 -20.60
C GLY A 283 0.28 20.12 -21.69
N ILE A 284 -0.30 18.97 -21.34
CA ILE A 284 -0.72 17.94 -22.31
C ILE A 284 -2.08 17.36 -21.93
N GLN A 285 -2.89 17.01 -22.93
CA GLN A 285 -4.08 16.20 -22.68
C GLN A 285 -3.66 14.79 -22.23
N SER A 286 -4.08 14.45 -21.02
CA SER A 286 -3.75 13.21 -20.33
C SER A 286 -4.99 12.69 -19.59
N SER A 287 -5.16 11.37 -19.56
CA SER A 287 -6.14 10.73 -18.66
C SER A 287 -5.47 10.10 -17.43
N LEU A 288 -4.20 10.46 -17.16
CA LEU A 288 -3.52 10.16 -15.92
C LEU A 288 -4.03 11.10 -14.81
N LEU A 289 -5.13 10.70 -14.17
CA LEU A 289 -5.76 11.46 -13.09
C LEU A 289 -5.51 10.82 -11.73
N ARG A 290 -5.86 9.53 -11.59
CA ARG A 290 -5.64 8.77 -10.35
C ARG A 290 -4.92 7.47 -10.68
N VAL A 291 -3.64 7.43 -10.34
CA VAL A 291 -2.70 6.43 -10.82
C VAL A 291 -2.36 5.40 -9.74
N ASP A 292 -2.13 4.15 -10.17
CA ASP A 292 -1.73 3.03 -9.31
C ASP A 292 -0.46 2.37 -9.86
N PHE A 293 0.65 2.43 -9.12
CA PHE A 293 1.94 1.98 -9.64
C PHE A 293 2.91 1.54 -8.56
N HIS A 294 3.94 0.83 -8.99
CA HIS A 294 4.99 0.30 -8.14
C HIS A 294 6.39 0.65 -8.66
N SER A 295 7.38 0.53 -7.78
CA SER A 295 8.80 0.56 -8.11
C SER A 295 9.22 -0.65 -8.96
N ASP A 296 10.39 -0.62 -9.58
CA ASP A 296 10.88 -1.75 -10.39
C ASP A 296 11.07 -3.04 -9.53
N TYR A 297 10.12 -3.98 -9.64
CA TYR A 297 10.17 -5.27 -8.95
C TYR A 297 11.35 -6.16 -9.37
N LYS A 298 11.97 -5.88 -10.53
CA LYS A 298 13.19 -6.58 -10.99
C LYS A 298 14.42 -6.05 -10.27
N LYS A 299 14.35 -4.86 -9.66
CA LYS A 299 15.43 -4.20 -8.92
C LYS A 299 14.91 -3.70 -7.56
N PRO A 300 14.51 -4.61 -6.66
CA PRO A 300 14.06 -4.21 -5.33
C PRO A 300 15.18 -3.54 -4.54
N THR A 301 14.81 -2.61 -3.66
CA THR A 301 15.77 -2.01 -2.72
C THR A 301 16.07 -3.01 -1.62
N ARG A 302 17.34 -3.42 -1.52
CA ARG A 302 17.79 -4.33 -0.46
C ARG A 302 18.11 -3.56 0.81
N ILE A 303 17.44 -3.90 1.91
CA ILE A 303 17.65 -3.30 3.23
C ILE A 303 18.01 -4.41 4.22
N THR A 304 19.01 -4.17 5.06
CA THR A 304 19.43 -5.09 6.12
C THR A 304 18.99 -4.55 7.47
N PHE A 305 18.25 -5.35 8.23
CA PHE A 305 17.98 -5.09 9.63
C PHE A 305 18.89 -5.98 10.48
N ASP A 306 19.65 -5.36 11.38
CA ASP A 306 20.62 -6.00 12.27
C ASP A 306 19.96 -6.75 13.44
N ARG A 307 18.72 -6.40 13.77
CA ARG A 307 17.95 -6.96 14.88
C ARG A 307 16.47 -7.05 14.55
N ASP A 308 15.75 -7.87 15.33
CA ASP A 308 14.29 -8.02 15.24
C ASP A 308 13.55 -6.70 15.56
N TYR A 309 12.25 -6.67 15.35
CA TYR A 309 11.38 -5.61 15.85
C TYR A 309 10.07 -6.20 16.40
N PRO A 310 9.63 -5.76 17.60
CA PRO A 310 10.38 -4.99 18.58
C PRO A 310 11.51 -5.86 19.20
N SER A 311 12.71 -5.28 19.35
CA SER A 311 13.88 -5.95 19.95
C SER A 311 14.20 -5.46 21.35
N THR A 312 13.73 -4.26 21.70
CA THR A 312 13.95 -3.64 23.01
C THR A 312 12.64 -3.47 23.77
N PRO A 313 12.70 -3.38 25.10
CA PRO A 313 11.57 -3.04 25.95
C PRO A 313 10.81 -1.79 25.51
N GLU A 314 11.54 -0.73 25.16
CA GLU A 314 10.97 0.54 24.74
C GLU A 314 10.26 0.42 23.38
N GLU A 315 10.88 -0.27 22.41
CA GLU A 315 10.24 -0.60 21.12
C GLU A 315 8.97 -1.44 21.34
N ARG A 316 8.97 -2.37 22.31
CA ARG A 316 7.83 -3.22 22.61
C ARG A 316 6.69 -2.43 23.24
N GLU A 317 6.96 -1.61 24.26
CA GLU A 317 5.95 -0.76 24.89
C GLU A 317 5.26 0.15 23.86
N GLN A 318 6.04 0.73 22.95
CA GLN A 318 5.52 1.55 21.87
C GLN A 318 4.69 0.74 20.86
N TRP A 319 5.19 -0.43 20.44
CA TRP A 319 4.48 -1.30 19.51
C TRP A 319 3.14 -1.75 20.10
N GLU A 320 3.11 -2.15 21.37
CA GLU A 320 1.88 -2.58 22.04
C GLU A 320 0.89 -1.43 22.23
N ALA A 321 1.36 -0.22 22.54
CA ALA A 321 0.48 0.95 22.61
C ALA A 321 -0.20 1.24 21.26
N THR A 322 0.56 1.16 20.16
CA THR A 322 0.05 1.35 18.80
C THR A 322 -0.92 0.22 18.43
N ARG A 323 -0.53 -1.03 18.69
CA ARG A 323 -1.34 -2.22 18.37
C ARG A 323 -2.65 -2.25 19.14
N ARG A 324 -2.65 -1.86 20.42
CA ARG A 324 -3.86 -1.71 21.24
C ARG A 324 -4.83 -0.70 20.63
N ALA A 325 -4.33 0.46 20.20
CA ALA A 325 -5.17 1.47 19.55
C ALA A 325 -5.77 0.95 18.24
N GLU A 326 -4.98 0.29 17.38
CA GLU A 326 -5.45 -0.32 16.12
C GLU A 326 -6.53 -1.39 16.35
N MET A 327 -6.32 -2.26 17.34
CA MET A 327 -7.23 -3.38 17.63
C MET A 327 -8.49 -2.96 18.40
N SER A 328 -8.47 -1.81 19.09
CA SER A 328 -9.61 -1.30 19.85
C SER A 328 -10.87 -1.08 18.99
N PHE A 329 -10.72 -0.83 17.68
CA PHE A 329 -11.83 -0.66 16.75
C PHE A 329 -12.40 -1.99 16.22
N ARG A 330 -11.78 -3.11 16.55
CA ARG A 330 -12.16 -4.46 16.11
C ARG A 330 -12.14 -5.45 17.28
N PRO A 331 -12.97 -5.21 18.32
CA PRO A 331 -13.05 -6.14 19.44
C PRO A 331 -13.59 -7.50 18.97
N VAL A 332 -13.05 -8.58 19.53
CA VAL A 332 -13.48 -9.95 19.22
C VAL A 332 -14.81 -10.20 19.93
N LYS A 333 -15.87 -10.46 19.15
CA LYS A 333 -17.20 -10.69 19.70
C LYS A 333 -17.36 -12.14 20.17
N PRO A 334 -18.36 -12.42 21.03
CA PRO A 334 -18.72 -13.80 21.38
C PRO A 334 -18.89 -14.69 20.14
N GLY A 335 -18.20 -15.84 20.11
CA GLY A 335 -18.20 -16.79 19.00
C GLY A 335 -17.26 -16.46 17.83
N GLU A 336 -16.62 -15.29 17.82
CA GLU A 336 -15.59 -14.95 16.82
C GLU A 336 -14.22 -15.54 17.22
N THR A 337 -13.34 -15.70 16.23
CA THR A 337 -11.98 -16.17 16.46
C THR A 337 -11.02 -15.02 16.77
N PHE A 338 -10.09 -15.25 17.69
CA PHE A 338 -9.00 -14.32 17.95
C PHE A 338 -8.03 -14.30 16.76
N ALA A 339 -7.73 -13.10 16.24
CA ALA A 339 -6.88 -12.95 15.06
C ALA A 339 -5.38 -13.17 15.37
N GLU A 340 -4.97 -12.91 16.60
CA GLU A 340 -3.57 -13.00 17.03
C GLU A 340 -3.43 -13.41 18.50
N ASP A 341 -2.25 -13.94 18.84
CA ASP A 341 -1.86 -14.19 20.22
C ASP A 341 -1.81 -12.88 21.01
N GLY A 342 -2.35 -12.88 22.23
CA GLY A 342 -2.35 -11.68 23.06
C GLY A 342 -2.96 -11.87 24.44
N LEU A 343 -2.74 -10.87 25.28
CA LEU A 343 -3.56 -10.61 26.45
C LEU A 343 -4.75 -9.76 26.01
N TYR A 344 -5.95 -10.18 26.36
CA TYR A 344 -7.18 -9.50 26.02
C TYR A 344 -7.96 -9.10 27.27
N ARG A 345 -8.59 -7.93 27.21
CA ARG A 345 -9.49 -7.41 28.24
C ARG A 345 -10.93 -7.70 27.86
N ALA A 346 -11.71 -8.20 28.81
CA ALA A 346 -13.14 -8.36 28.61
C ALA A 346 -13.84 -7.00 28.77
N VAL A 347 -14.68 -6.65 27.82
CA VAL A 347 -15.44 -5.41 27.77
C VAL A 347 -16.91 -5.74 27.60
N THR A 348 -17.75 -5.19 28.47
CA THR A 348 -19.20 -5.34 28.42
C THR A 348 -19.88 -3.98 28.37
N LEU A 349 -21.04 -3.93 27.71
CA LEU A 349 -21.89 -2.75 27.63
C LEU A 349 -23.08 -2.99 28.55
N ILE A 350 -23.08 -2.33 29.71
CA ILE A 350 -24.18 -2.43 30.69
C ILE A 350 -24.87 -1.05 30.71
N HIS A 351 -26.17 -0.99 30.41
CA HIS A 351 -26.96 0.26 30.41
C HIS A 351 -26.32 1.42 29.59
N GLY A 352 -25.64 1.11 28.48
CA GLY A 352 -24.95 2.10 27.65
C GLY A 352 -23.59 2.57 28.20
N GLY A 353 -23.19 2.12 29.39
CA GLY A 353 -21.85 2.30 29.94
C GLY A 353 -20.89 1.21 29.48
N ARG A 354 -19.67 1.60 29.13
CA ARG A 354 -18.58 0.68 28.82
C ARG A 354 -17.86 0.28 30.11
N TYR A 355 -17.81 -1.02 30.37
CA TYR A 355 -17.18 -1.58 31.56
C TYR A 355 -16.16 -2.63 31.18
N CYS A 356 -14.97 -2.52 31.76
CA CYS A 356 -13.86 -3.40 31.46
C CYS A 356 -13.51 -4.29 32.65
N SER A 357 -13.03 -5.50 32.38
CA SER A 357 -12.43 -6.35 33.41
C SER A 357 -11.12 -5.75 33.93
N LEU A 358 -10.81 -6.01 35.19
CA LEU A 358 -9.51 -5.72 35.78
C LEU A 358 -8.45 -6.62 35.15
N GLN A 359 -8.63 -7.93 35.22
CA GLN A 359 -7.68 -8.88 34.67
C GLN A 359 -7.76 -8.94 33.15
N VAL A 360 -6.61 -9.24 32.55
CA VAL A 360 -6.47 -9.60 31.15
C VAL A 360 -6.27 -11.12 31.03
N LYS A 361 -6.74 -11.71 29.94
CA LYS A 361 -6.65 -13.15 29.69
C LYS A 361 -5.83 -13.45 28.44
N PRO A 362 -4.92 -14.43 28.49
CA PRO A 362 -4.20 -14.86 27.30
C PRO A 362 -5.12 -15.66 26.37
N PHE A 363 -5.08 -15.35 25.08
CA PHE A 363 -5.68 -16.15 24.01
C PHE A 363 -4.68 -16.38 22.88
N LYS A 364 -4.84 -17.49 22.17
CA LYS A 364 -4.10 -17.84 20.95
C LYS A 364 -4.87 -17.44 19.70
N ALA A 365 -4.13 -17.15 18.64
CA ALA A 365 -4.72 -16.98 17.31
C ALA A 365 -5.52 -18.24 16.93
N GLY A 366 -6.77 -18.06 16.51
CA GLY A 366 -7.69 -19.15 16.17
C GLY A 366 -8.52 -19.69 17.34
N ASP A 367 -8.23 -19.30 18.59
CA ASP A 367 -9.14 -19.58 19.71
C ASP A 367 -10.48 -18.91 19.44
N VAL A 368 -11.58 -19.50 19.95
CA VAL A 368 -12.94 -18.95 19.80
C VAL A 368 -13.34 -18.26 21.10
N ALA A 369 -13.77 -17.00 21.01
CA ALA A 369 -14.31 -16.28 22.15
C ALA A 369 -15.58 -16.96 22.65
N THR A 370 -15.66 -17.17 23.98
CA THR A 370 -16.83 -17.83 24.58
C THR A 370 -18.13 -17.08 24.27
N THR A 371 -19.20 -17.83 24.02
CA THR A 371 -20.57 -17.31 23.90
C THR A 371 -21.29 -17.24 25.25
N GLU A 372 -20.71 -17.82 26.29
CA GLU A 372 -21.24 -17.81 27.65
C GLU A 372 -20.94 -16.47 28.36
N ASN A 373 -21.65 -16.23 29.47
CA ASN A 373 -21.41 -15.05 30.28
C ASN A 373 -20.02 -15.07 30.90
N VAL A 374 -19.28 -13.99 30.69
CA VAL A 374 -17.98 -13.76 31.33
C VAL A 374 -18.21 -13.07 32.66
N LYS A 375 -17.70 -13.67 33.74
CA LYS A 375 -17.72 -13.09 35.08
C LYS A 375 -16.30 -12.76 35.54
N MET A 376 -15.96 -11.47 35.63
CA MET A 376 -14.62 -11.02 36.04
C MET A 376 -14.70 -9.72 36.85
N PRO A 377 -13.79 -9.50 37.82
CA PRO A 377 -13.70 -8.22 38.54
C PRO A 377 -13.59 -7.03 37.59
N MET A 378 -14.26 -5.94 37.91
CA MET A 378 -14.22 -4.70 37.13
C MET A 378 -12.93 -3.92 37.41
N GLU A 379 -12.48 -3.19 36.40
CA GLU A 379 -11.21 -2.45 36.38
C GLU A 379 -11.03 -1.45 37.54
N ASN A 380 -12.14 -0.91 38.07
CA ASN A 380 -12.14 0.02 39.18
C ASN A 380 -11.81 -0.62 40.54
N GLY A 381 -11.66 -1.95 40.60
CA GLY A 381 -11.24 -2.65 41.82
C GLY A 381 -12.25 -2.55 42.98
N ASN A 382 -13.52 -2.23 42.70
CA ASN A 382 -14.54 -2.03 43.74
C ASN A 382 -15.22 -3.34 44.20
N GLY A 383 -14.73 -4.50 43.78
CA GLY A 383 -15.31 -5.81 44.09
C GLY A 383 -16.56 -6.17 43.28
N VAL A 384 -16.99 -5.31 42.35
CA VAL A 384 -18.06 -5.63 41.39
C VAL A 384 -17.46 -6.40 40.22
N ASN A 385 -18.24 -7.35 39.68
CA ASN A 385 -17.84 -8.11 38.51
C ASN A 385 -18.64 -7.66 37.28
N ILE A 386 -17.98 -7.63 36.12
CA ILE A 386 -18.72 -7.84 34.87
C ILE A 386 -19.41 -9.20 34.98
N ASN A 387 -20.64 -9.32 34.48
CA ASN A 387 -21.38 -10.58 34.47
C ASN A 387 -22.36 -10.56 33.31
N GLY A 388 -21.91 -11.03 32.15
CA GLY A 388 -22.70 -11.02 30.94
C GLY A 388 -21.87 -11.30 29.70
N PRO A 389 -22.45 -11.13 28.51
CA PRO A 389 -21.71 -11.19 27.25
C PRO A 389 -20.58 -10.16 27.28
N ALA A 390 -19.38 -10.60 26.87
CA ALA A 390 -18.21 -9.75 26.78
C ALA A 390 -17.62 -9.82 25.37
N GLN A 391 -17.15 -8.67 24.90
CA GLN A 391 -16.25 -8.59 23.78
C GLN A 391 -14.82 -8.52 24.32
N TRP A 392 -13.85 -8.93 23.52
CA TRP A 392 -12.45 -8.98 23.93
C TRP A 392 -11.62 -7.99 23.14
N GLU A 393 -10.96 -7.08 23.85
CA GLU A 393 -10.06 -6.09 23.26
C GLU A 393 -8.61 -6.47 23.54
N TRP A 394 -7.76 -6.42 22.51
CA TRP A 394 -6.35 -6.74 22.65
C TRP A 394 -5.64 -5.67 23.50
N GLU A 395 -4.84 -6.09 24.47
CA GLU A 395 -4.13 -5.19 25.39
C GLU A 395 -2.61 -5.23 25.27
N ALA A 396 -2.06 -6.41 25.00
CA ALA A 396 -0.65 -6.66 25.19
C ALA A 396 -0.20 -7.98 24.56
N THR A 397 1.11 -8.12 24.33
CA THR A 397 1.72 -9.41 24.00
C THR A 397 1.51 -10.39 25.15
N ALA A 398 1.09 -11.61 24.82
CA ALA A 398 0.97 -12.71 25.78
C ALA A 398 2.33 -13.13 26.36
N PRO A 399 2.37 -13.67 27.59
CA PRO A 399 3.56 -14.31 28.14
C PRO A 399 4.13 -15.32 27.16
N THR A 400 5.36 -15.07 26.72
CA THR A 400 6.01 -15.87 25.67
C THR A 400 7.29 -16.47 26.24
N PRO A 401 7.41 -17.80 26.34
CA PRO A 401 8.66 -18.43 26.77
C PRO A 401 9.83 -18.12 25.83
N VAL A 402 11.03 -17.95 26.38
CA VAL A 402 12.27 -17.71 25.59
C VAL A 402 12.56 -18.87 24.63
N LYS A 403 12.19 -20.09 25.01
CA LYS A 403 12.27 -21.30 24.18
C LYS A 403 11.16 -22.26 24.57
N GLN A 404 10.88 -23.22 23.69
CA GLN A 404 9.92 -24.27 23.97
C GLN A 404 10.30 -24.98 25.29
N TRP A 405 9.34 -25.09 26.21
CA TRP A 405 9.50 -25.66 27.56
C TRP A 405 10.33 -24.82 28.56
N SER A 406 10.54 -23.53 28.30
CA SER A 406 11.16 -22.62 29.26
C SER A 406 10.17 -22.04 30.26
N PHE A 407 10.59 -21.89 31.52
CA PHE A 407 9.89 -21.03 32.50
C PHE A 407 10.29 -19.56 32.34
N ASP A 408 11.47 -19.28 31.77
CA ASP A 408 11.89 -17.92 31.44
C ASP A 408 11.05 -17.38 30.30
N MET A 409 10.49 -16.19 30.49
CA MET A 409 9.71 -15.46 29.50
C MET A 409 10.56 -14.41 28.80
N ILE A 410 10.23 -14.11 27.54
CA ILE A 410 10.77 -12.95 26.83
C ILE A 410 10.50 -11.70 27.68
N GLU A 411 11.51 -10.84 27.82
CA GLU A 411 11.41 -9.60 28.58
C GLU A 411 10.13 -8.82 28.21
N ASP A 412 9.52 -8.18 29.20
CA ASP A 412 8.27 -7.41 29.11
C ASP A 412 7.03 -8.17 28.60
N THR A 413 7.09 -9.51 28.45
CA THR A 413 5.89 -10.34 28.26
C THR A 413 5.39 -10.96 29.57
N VAL A 414 6.14 -10.79 30.66
CA VAL A 414 5.84 -11.37 31.98
C VAL A 414 4.52 -10.80 32.52
N GLN A 415 3.57 -11.70 32.83
CA GLN A 415 2.31 -11.33 33.48
C GLN A 415 2.36 -11.50 35.01
N PHE A 416 3.26 -12.33 35.54
CA PHE A 416 3.33 -12.64 36.97
C PHE A 416 4.75 -12.45 37.51
N CYS A 417 4.90 -11.78 38.65
CA CYS A 417 6.20 -11.64 39.32
C CYS A 417 6.07 -11.58 40.84
N GLY A 418 7.12 -12.01 41.55
CA GLY A 418 7.12 -12.03 43.01
C GLY A 418 7.25 -10.64 43.63
N ALA A 419 6.81 -10.49 44.88
CA ALA A 419 7.08 -9.29 45.68
C ALA A 419 8.59 -9.03 45.83
N GLY A 420 9.02 -7.77 45.83
CA GLY A 420 10.44 -7.38 45.93
C GLY A 420 11.28 -7.63 44.67
N SER A 421 10.73 -8.31 43.65
CA SER A 421 11.40 -8.46 42.35
C SER A 421 11.48 -7.13 41.60
N THR A 422 12.36 -7.03 40.62
CA THR A 422 12.37 -5.89 39.69
C THR A 422 11.15 -5.98 38.78
N CYS A 423 10.36 -4.91 38.70
CA CYS A 423 9.16 -4.82 37.86
C CYS A 423 9.52 -5.16 36.41
N PRO A 424 8.99 -6.29 35.88
CA PRO A 424 9.43 -6.82 34.59
C PRO A 424 8.73 -6.16 33.41
N ARG A 425 7.70 -5.34 33.65
CA ARG A 425 6.89 -4.69 32.62
C ARG A 425 6.17 -3.47 33.19
N SER A 426 6.24 -2.35 32.48
CA SER A 426 5.48 -1.14 32.84
C SER A 426 3.96 -1.39 32.82
N GLY A 427 3.24 -0.75 33.73
CA GLY A 427 1.78 -0.76 33.75
C GLY A 427 1.21 -0.99 35.15
N ARG A 428 -0.03 -1.46 35.18
CA ARG A 428 -0.81 -1.71 36.39
C ARG A 428 -0.64 -3.14 36.87
N TRP A 429 -0.46 -3.28 38.18
CA TRP A 429 -0.24 -4.54 38.87
C TRP A 429 -1.18 -4.66 40.05
N VAL A 430 -1.71 -5.87 40.29
CA VAL A 430 -2.54 -6.19 41.45
C VAL A 430 -1.99 -7.43 42.15
N ALA A 431 -2.00 -7.45 43.48
CA ALA A 431 -1.56 -8.61 44.23
C ALA A 431 -2.55 -9.77 44.06
N ARG A 432 -2.00 -10.94 43.78
CA ARG A 432 -2.66 -12.22 43.60
C ARG A 432 -2.21 -13.14 44.72
N ILE A 433 -3.12 -13.46 45.62
CA ILE A 433 -2.87 -14.19 46.86
C ILE A 433 -3.49 -15.58 46.74
N PRO A 434 -2.72 -16.67 46.95
CA PRO A 434 -3.27 -18.02 46.91
C PRO A 434 -4.37 -18.20 47.97
N THR A 435 -5.49 -18.80 47.56
CA THR A 435 -6.63 -19.15 48.42
C THR A 435 -6.87 -20.64 48.34
N GLY A 436 -6.01 -21.43 48.97
CA GLY A 436 -6.18 -22.88 49.00
C GLY A 436 -4.89 -23.63 49.31
N SER A 437 -5.03 -24.92 49.58
CA SER A 437 -3.92 -25.85 49.81
C SER A 437 -3.61 -26.73 48.59
N ASP A 438 -4.42 -26.64 47.52
CA ASP A 438 -4.25 -27.45 46.32
C ASP A 438 -3.14 -26.86 45.43
N PHE A 439 -1.99 -27.54 45.41
CA PHE A 439 -0.85 -27.18 44.57
C PHE A 439 -1.07 -27.49 43.08
N LEU A 440 -2.00 -28.39 42.74
CA LEU A 440 -2.27 -28.79 41.35
C LEU A 440 -3.27 -27.85 40.67
N ARG A 441 -4.17 -27.23 41.46
CA ARG A 441 -5.15 -26.23 41.00
C ARG A 441 -5.19 -25.05 41.95
N PRO A 442 -4.12 -24.23 41.97
CA PRO A 442 -4.05 -23.13 42.89
C PRO A 442 -5.15 -22.11 42.57
N GLU A 443 -6.05 -21.91 43.52
CA GLU A 443 -7.03 -20.83 43.50
C GLU A 443 -6.37 -19.56 44.03
N TYR A 444 -6.77 -18.41 43.51
CA TYR A 444 -6.22 -17.12 43.94
C TYR A 444 -7.33 -16.10 44.12
N ARG A 445 -7.16 -15.24 45.13
CA ARG A 445 -7.90 -13.98 45.26
C ARG A 445 -7.02 -12.81 44.87
N HIS A 446 -7.62 -11.77 44.32
CA HIS A 446 -6.95 -10.50 44.08
C HIS A 446 -7.20 -9.54 45.25
N ASP A 447 -6.15 -8.91 45.76
CA ASP A 447 -6.28 -7.79 46.69
C ASP A 447 -6.44 -6.49 45.90
N LEU A 448 -7.68 -6.09 45.67
CA LEU A 448 -7.99 -4.91 44.83
C LEU A 448 -7.47 -3.59 45.43
N SER A 449 -7.20 -3.55 46.75
CA SER A 449 -6.60 -2.38 47.41
C SER A 449 -5.11 -2.22 47.13
N SER A 450 -4.47 -3.26 46.59
CA SER A 450 -3.05 -3.29 46.26
C SER A 450 -2.73 -2.80 44.84
N LEU A 451 -3.73 -2.31 44.08
CA LEU A 451 -3.50 -1.85 42.71
C LEU A 451 -2.43 -0.75 42.67
N VAL A 452 -1.32 -1.03 41.98
CA VAL A 452 -0.20 -0.10 41.80
C VAL A 452 0.10 0.08 40.32
N THR A 453 0.62 1.25 39.96
CA THR A 453 1.18 1.50 38.62
C THR A 453 2.68 1.63 38.76
N LEU A 454 3.44 0.80 38.05
CA LEU A 454 4.88 0.74 38.14
C LEU A 454 5.50 0.89 36.75
N ARG A 455 6.65 1.53 36.71
CA ARG A 455 7.55 1.51 35.55
C ARG A 455 8.46 0.31 35.66
N ARG A 456 8.83 -0.25 34.51
CA ARG A 456 9.88 -1.27 34.41
C ARG A 456 11.13 -0.84 35.20
N GLY A 457 11.76 -1.80 35.86
CA GLY A 457 12.97 -1.55 36.66
C GLY A 457 12.70 -1.07 38.08
N GLN A 458 11.48 -0.61 38.41
CA GLN A 458 11.13 -0.28 39.79
C GLN A 458 10.98 -1.54 40.64
N PRO A 459 11.36 -1.54 41.93
CA PRO A 459 11.12 -2.68 42.79
C PRO A 459 9.61 -2.89 43.03
N MET A 460 9.16 -4.13 42.90
CA MET A 460 7.78 -4.53 43.20
C MET A 460 7.51 -4.40 44.70
N PRO A 461 6.43 -3.73 45.13
CA PRO A 461 6.13 -3.56 46.54
C PRO A 461 5.92 -4.89 47.27
N SER A 462 6.18 -4.91 48.57
CA SER A 462 5.83 -6.06 49.41
C SER A 462 4.31 -6.21 49.52
N ILE A 463 3.81 -7.44 49.41
CA ILE A 463 2.38 -7.74 49.56
C ILE A 463 2.10 -7.98 51.06
N LYS A 464 1.31 -7.08 51.67
CA LYS A 464 1.02 -7.15 53.11
C LYS A 464 0.17 -8.39 53.43
N GLY A 465 0.59 -9.15 54.44
CA GLY A 465 -0.21 -10.24 55.03
C GLY A 465 -0.32 -11.52 54.19
N ALA A 466 0.53 -11.71 53.18
CA ALA A 466 0.38 -12.82 52.22
C ALA A 466 1.59 -13.78 52.12
N GLY A 467 2.65 -13.57 52.93
CA GLY A 467 3.85 -14.42 52.94
C GLY A 467 4.63 -14.42 51.62
N GLU A 468 5.60 -15.33 51.46
CA GLU A 468 6.42 -15.47 50.24
C GLU A 468 5.67 -16.07 49.04
N ARG A 469 4.40 -16.47 49.20
CA ARG A 469 3.62 -17.17 48.15
C ARG A 469 2.70 -16.24 47.35
N ALA A 470 2.72 -14.95 47.63
CA ALA A 470 1.91 -13.98 46.91
C ALA A 470 2.69 -13.35 45.77
N ASP A 471 2.02 -13.24 44.63
CA ASP A 471 2.59 -12.70 43.40
C ASP A 471 1.83 -11.46 42.97
N TRP A 472 2.46 -10.66 42.13
CA TRP A 472 1.84 -9.57 41.41
C TRP A 472 1.38 -10.06 40.03
N GLU A 473 0.18 -9.69 39.62
CA GLU A 473 -0.36 -9.94 38.28
C GLU A 473 -0.47 -8.61 37.52
N TRP A 474 0.08 -8.59 36.30
CA TRP A 474 -0.07 -7.48 35.37
C TRP A 474 -1.48 -7.47 34.81
N VAL A 475 -2.15 -6.32 34.92
CA VAL A 475 -3.57 -6.17 34.61
C VAL A 475 -3.85 -5.12 33.54
N GLY A 476 -2.82 -4.52 32.95
CA GLY A 476 -2.96 -3.52 31.88
C GLY A 476 -1.79 -2.55 31.83
N ALA A 477 -1.67 -1.82 30.73
CA ALA A 477 -0.74 -0.69 30.62
C ALA A 477 -1.22 0.52 31.40
#